data_AF-A0A9P4MF20-F1
#
_entry.id   AF-A0A9P4MF20-F1
#
_cell.length_a   1.000
_cell.length_b   1.000
_cell.length_c   1.000
_cell.angle_alpha   90.00
_cell.angle_beta   90.00
_cell.angle_gamma   90.00
#
_symmetry.space_group_name_H-M   'P 1'
#
loop_
_entity.id
_entity.type
_entity.pdbx_description
1 polymer ?
#
loop_
_entity_poly.entity_id
_entity_poly.type
_entity_poly.pdbx_seq_one_letter_code
_entity_poly.pdbx_strand_id
1 'polypeptide(L)'
;MGTLSGLKERLPGYCEHKLPTSCQLTSIPGCCACADERSHAPSYPTYIDGIGFVSQGTRWQRYCWYCCKFWENRVAITNLRPAQTRLPDRPDQKEFLTTWYEFHRGYRIVTQQDGSERRVALLGEPWNQVEPGHLPRTLDELRAGRLRNSADERQHIEIEEDTTQGPSIEETLDSLLADAENGGEDPFSHNRIAGNVMQATGPIHTDTTERERRRAHDRAIRERRTAENFRRVFGSREEVESEDYVSPINRMFERARRYRPPPPAPLHPDVEAAIRASLAMPPPEASTDPLGLDVDDTRPGPKSDEDMMVKLNCKVCYTQLADTVFLPCGHLIMCKWCSDQHCPTLEHDHTRPSKSTTCPLCRKSVKQKYNVKLA
;
A
#
# COMPACT_ATOMS: atom_id res chain seq x y z
N MET A 1 -18.75 7.64 -12.32
CA MET A 1 -19.05 6.19 -12.42
C MET A 1 -19.55 5.73 -11.06
N GLY A 2 -20.64 4.97 -11.02
CA GLY A 2 -21.21 4.50 -9.75
C GLY A 2 -20.58 3.22 -9.19
N THR A 3 -21.23 2.69 -8.16
CA THR A 3 -20.82 1.53 -7.36
C THR A 3 -21.25 0.23 -8.07
N LEU A 4 -20.41 -0.27 -8.97
CA LEU A 4 -20.75 -1.39 -9.87
C LEU A 4 -20.99 -2.73 -9.17
N SER A 5 -20.54 -2.92 -7.94
CA SER A 5 -20.75 -4.16 -7.18
C SER A 5 -21.99 -4.15 -6.29
N GLY A 6 -22.83 -3.11 -6.35
CA GLY A 6 -24.05 -3.02 -5.55
C GLY A 6 -25.09 -4.11 -5.85
N LEU A 7 -24.98 -4.82 -6.97
CA LEU A 7 -25.85 -5.96 -7.32
C LEU A 7 -25.15 -7.32 -7.22
N LYS A 8 -23.87 -7.36 -6.81
CA LYS A 8 -23.11 -8.61 -6.69
C LYS A 8 -23.37 -9.27 -5.35
N GLU A 9 -23.32 -10.60 -5.33
CA GLU A 9 -23.40 -11.37 -4.11
C GLU A 9 -22.17 -11.17 -3.22
N ARG A 10 -22.40 -11.19 -1.90
CA ARG A 10 -21.31 -11.13 -0.92
C ARG A 10 -20.74 -12.52 -0.73
N LEU A 11 -19.47 -12.68 -1.09
CA LEU A 11 -18.75 -13.93 -0.91
C LEU A 11 -18.28 -14.11 0.55
N PRO A 12 -18.29 -15.34 1.08
CA PRO A 12 -17.77 -15.63 2.41
C PRO A 12 -16.25 -15.41 2.47
N GLY A 13 -15.75 -14.94 3.62
CA GLY A 13 -14.32 -14.63 3.82
C GLY A 13 -13.83 -13.32 3.20
N TYR A 14 -14.68 -12.60 2.45
CA TYR A 14 -14.36 -11.27 1.92
C TYR A 14 -14.60 -10.19 2.98
N CYS A 15 -13.76 -9.14 2.95
CA CYS A 15 -13.97 -8.02 3.86
C CYS A 15 -15.28 -7.28 3.53
N GLU A 16 -15.90 -6.71 4.56
CA GLU A 16 -17.15 -5.95 4.43
C GLU A 16 -17.05 -4.74 3.50
N HIS A 17 -15.85 -4.19 3.34
CA HIS A 17 -15.57 -3.05 2.46
C HIS A 17 -15.55 -3.42 0.97
N LYS A 18 -15.46 -4.70 0.61
CA LYS A 18 -15.19 -5.09 -0.78
C LYS A 18 -16.28 -4.64 -1.75
N LEU A 19 -17.55 -4.92 -1.42
CA LEU A 19 -18.68 -4.54 -2.26
C LEU A 19 -18.98 -3.04 -2.21
N PRO A 20 -19.01 -2.36 -1.05
CA PRO A 20 -19.23 -0.91 -1.00
C PRO A 20 -18.17 -0.11 -1.76
N THR A 21 -16.91 -0.57 -1.76
CA THR A 21 -15.83 0.11 -2.47
C THR A 21 -15.77 -0.21 -3.96
N SER A 22 -16.55 -1.16 -4.49
CA SER A 22 -16.38 -1.68 -5.87
C SER A 22 -14.93 -2.05 -6.20
N CYS A 23 -14.22 -2.64 -5.23
CA CYS A 23 -12.79 -2.91 -5.35
C CYS A 23 -12.49 -3.87 -6.51
N GLN A 24 -11.55 -3.47 -7.38
CA GLN A 24 -11.10 -4.30 -8.53
C GLN A 24 -10.03 -5.34 -8.18
N LEU A 25 -9.55 -5.37 -6.94
CA LEU A 25 -8.50 -6.31 -6.52
C LEU A 25 -9.10 -7.71 -6.32
N THR A 26 -9.42 -8.43 -7.39
CA THR A 26 -10.14 -9.72 -7.32
C THR A 26 -9.30 -10.89 -6.82
N SER A 27 -7.97 -10.75 -6.80
CA SER A 27 -7.04 -11.84 -6.46
C SER A 27 -6.99 -12.20 -4.97
N ILE A 28 -7.55 -11.37 -4.09
CA ILE A 28 -7.55 -11.60 -2.64
C ILE A 28 -8.91 -11.23 -2.00
N PRO A 29 -9.27 -11.77 -0.83
CA PRO A 29 -10.55 -11.47 -0.17
C PRO A 29 -10.68 -10.04 0.36
N GLY A 30 -9.57 -9.34 0.63
CA GLY A 30 -9.54 -7.96 1.14
C GLY A 30 -9.64 -6.88 0.05
N CYS A 31 -10.24 -5.73 0.35
CA CYS A 31 -10.18 -4.54 -0.51
C CYS A 31 -8.78 -3.90 -0.47
N CYS A 32 -8.50 -2.91 -1.34
CA CYS A 32 -7.19 -2.25 -1.37
C CYS A 32 -6.78 -1.67 0.00
N ALA A 33 -7.72 -1.13 0.78
CA ALA A 33 -7.41 -0.58 2.10
C ALA A 33 -7.14 -1.67 3.15
N CYS A 34 -7.93 -2.74 3.18
CA CYS A 34 -7.72 -3.86 4.11
C CYS A 34 -6.42 -4.64 3.81
N ALA A 35 -5.97 -4.63 2.56
CA ALA A 35 -4.76 -5.30 2.12
C ALA A 35 -3.51 -4.40 2.13
N ASP A 36 -3.65 -3.11 2.48
CA ASP A 36 -2.52 -2.17 2.48
C ASP A 36 -1.76 -2.22 3.80
N GLU A 37 -0.60 -2.84 3.78
CA GLU A 37 0.30 -3.01 4.94
C GLU A 37 1.30 -1.86 5.13
N ARG A 38 1.26 -0.79 4.31
CA ARG A 38 2.17 0.35 4.47
C ARG A 38 2.00 0.98 5.86
N SER A 39 3.05 1.55 6.46
CA SER A 39 2.89 2.32 7.69
C SER A 39 2.01 3.56 7.46
N HIS A 40 1.19 3.94 8.44
CA HIS A 40 0.41 5.19 8.35
C HIS A 40 1.33 6.39 8.51
N ALA A 41 1.54 7.11 7.41
CA ALA A 41 2.33 8.33 7.37
C ALA A 41 1.45 9.57 7.14
N PRO A 42 1.90 10.78 7.57
CA PRO A 42 1.21 12.04 7.29
C PRO A 42 1.03 12.31 5.79
N SER A 43 1.96 11.84 4.97
CA SER A 43 1.92 11.95 3.52
C SER A 43 2.65 10.79 2.86
N TYR A 44 2.33 10.53 1.59
CA TYR A 44 2.90 9.47 0.79
C TYR A 44 3.59 10.05 -0.46
N PRO A 45 4.63 9.37 -0.97
CA PRO A 45 5.36 9.86 -2.14
C PRO A 45 4.50 9.75 -3.41
N THR A 46 4.28 10.89 -4.05
CA THR A 46 3.66 11.01 -5.36
C THR A 46 4.68 11.60 -6.32
N TYR A 47 4.78 11.00 -7.51
CA TYR A 47 5.66 11.51 -8.55
C TYR A 47 4.92 12.58 -9.34
N ILE A 48 5.55 13.73 -9.53
CA ILE A 48 5.04 14.81 -10.38
C ILE A 48 6.06 15.03 -11.49
N ASP A 49 5.59 14.95 -12.74
CA ASP A 49 6.41 15.15 -13.92
C ASP A 49 7.11 16.53 -13.86
N GLY A 50 8.44 16.53 -14.04
CA GLY A 50 9.26 17.75 -13.97
C GLY A 50 9.71 18.18 -12.57
N ILE A 51 9.14 17.62 -11.49
CA ILE A 51 9.53 17.92 -10.10
C ILE A 51 10.19 16.71 -9.43
N GLY A 52 9.75 15.50 -9.78
CA GLY A 52 10.20 14.26 -9.15
C GLY A 52 9.26 13.80 -8.04
N PHE A 53 9.79 13.08 -7.04
CA PHE A 53 8.99 12.57 -5.93
C PHE A 53 8.74 13.67 -4.88
N VAL A 54 7.46 13.91 -4.56
CA VAL A 54 7.02 14.81 -3.49
C VAL A 54 6.18 14.06 -2.45
N SER A 55 6.38 14.34 -1.17
CA SER A 55 5.64 13.72 -0.07
C SER A 55 4.35 14.49 0.23
N GLN A 56 3.41 14.49 -0.73
CA GLN A 56 2.12 15.20 -0.65
C GLN A 56 0.90 14.29 -0.93
N GLY A 57 1.12 13.02 -1.30
CA GLY A 57 0.05 12.11 -1.64
C GLY A 57 -0.73 11.60 -0.44
N THR A 58 -1.99 11.18 -0.67
CA THR A 58 -2.79 10.44 0.31
C THR A 58 -2.50 8.95 0.24
N ARG A 59 -2.85 8.21 1.28
CA ARG A 59 -2.63 6.75 1.33
C ARG A 59 -3.34 6.04 0.18
N TRP A 60 -4.59 6.42 -0.08
CA TRP A 60 -5.48 5.75 -1.03
C TRP A 60 -5.29 6.16 -2.49
N GLN A 61 -4.46 7.19 -2.78
CA GLN A 61 -4.24 7.71 -4.14
C GLN A 61 -3.77 6.64 -5.15
N ARG A 62 -3.12 5.57 -4.68
CA ARG A 62 -2.62 4.45 -5.51
C ARG A 62 -3.46 3.17 -5.40
N TYR A 63 -4.61 3.23 -4.73
CA TYR A 63 -5.56 2.11 -4.76
C TYR A 63 -6.20 2.00 -6.15
N CYS A 64 -6.96 0.91 -6.39
CA CYS A 64 -7.81 0.87 -7.57
C CYS A 64 -8.77 2.08 -7.59
N TRP A 65 -9.20 2.49 -8.78
CA TRP A 65 -9.98 3.72 -8.99
C TRP A 65 -11.17 3.82 -8.04
N TYR A 66 -11.95 2.74 -7.87
CA TYR A 66 -13.13 2.74 -7.00
C TYR A 66 -12.78 2.86 -5.51
N CYS A 67 -11.74 2.18 -5.04
CA CYS A 67 -11.28 2.34 -3.65
C CYS A 67 -10.71 3.74 -3.41
N CYS A 68 -10.00 4.31 -4.37
CA CYS A 68 -9.50 5.69 -4.27
C CYS A 68 -10.67 6.66 -4.10
N LYS A 69 -11.68 6.57 -4.98
CA LYS A 69 -12.88 7.41 -4.94
C LYS A 69 -13.71 7.22 -3.69
N PHE A 70 -13.89 5.97 -3.25
CA PHE A 70 -14.57 5.65 -2.00
C PHE A 70 -13.93 6.39 -0.83
N TRP A 71 -12.62 6.30 -0.66
CA TRP A 71 -11.94 6.94 0.46
C TRP A 71 -11.81 8.46 0.32
N GLU A 72 -11.70 8.99 -0.89
CA GLU A 72 -11.84 10.44 -1.13
C GLU A 72 -13.17 10.95 -0.57
N ASN A 73 -14.28 10.29 -0.93
CA ASN A 73 -15.62 10.71 -0.52
C ASN A 73 -15.84 10.52 1.00
N ARG A 74 -15.48 9.35 1.54
CA ARG A 74 -15.64 9.06 2.98
C ARG A 74 -14.78 9.95 3.87
N VAL A 75 -13.60 10.38 3.42
CA VAL A 75 -12.77 11.33 4.18
C VAL A 75 -13.28 12.77 3.99
N ALA A 76 -13.75 13.14 2.80
CA ALA A 76 -14.22 14.50 2.50
C ALA A 76 -15.48 14.91 3.30
N ILE A 77 -16.31 13.95 3.71
CA ILE A 77 -17.45 14.23 4.60
C ILE A 77 -17.03 14.42 6.06
N THR A 78 -15.76 14.18 6.41
CA THR A 78 -15.25 14.35 7.77
C THR A 78 -14.39 15.61 7.89
N ASN A 79 -14.12 16.03 9.13
CA ASN A 79 -13.12 17.06 9.43
C ASN A 79 -11.67 16.52 9.50
N LEU A 80 -11.41 15.27 9.11
CA LEU A 80 -10.07 14.67 9.20
C LEU A 80 -9.15 15.16 8.07
N ARG A 81 -7.93 15.54 8.46
CA ARG A 81 -6.83 15.73 7.50
C ARG A 81 -6.28 14.37 7.05
N PRO A 82 -5.70 14.25 5.84
CA PRO A 82 -5.09 12.99 5.39
C PRO A 82 -4.13 12.35 6.40
N ALA A 83 -3.35 13.16 7.12
CA ALA A 83 -2.42 12.70 8.16
C ALA A 83 -3.09 12.03 9.38
N GLN A 84 -4.35 12.39 9.66
CA GLN A 84 -5.13 11.90 10.78
C GLN A 84 -5.95 10.64 10.43
N THR A 85 -5.96 10.24 9.15
CA THR A 85 -6.67 9.04 8.71
C THR A 85 -5.89 7.77 9.08
N ARG A 86 -6.61 6.69 9.37
CA ARG A 86 -6.08 5.35 9.64
C ARG A 86 -6.95 4.32 8.94
N LEU A 87 -6.87 4.25 7.61
CA LEU A 87 -7.71 3.35 6.82
C LEU A 87 -7.38 1.87 7.12
N PRO A 88 -8.38 0.97 7.17
CA PRO A 88 -9.82 1.24 6.99
C PRO A 88 -10.56 1.73 8.25
N ASP A 89 -9.89 1.83 9.39
CA ASP A 89 -10.50 2.01 10.71
C ASP A 89 -10.96 3.45 11.00
N ARG A 90 -10.20 4.47 10.57
CA ARG A 90 -10.51 5.89 10.75
C ARG A 90 -10.51 6.62 9.40
N PRO A 91 -11.64 7.22 8.99
CA PRO A 91 -12.91 7.38 9.73
C PRO A 91 -13.69 6.07 9.93
N ASP A 92 -14.49 5.98 11.00
CA ASP A 92 -15.32 4.80 11.28
C ASP A 92 -16.36 4.60 10.16
N GLN A 93 -16.47 3.37 9.67
CA GLN A 93 -17.36 2.99 8.56
C GLN A 93 -18.57 2.17 9.00
N LYS A 94 -18.72 1.81 10.28
CA LYS A 94 -19.78 0.87 10.73
C LYS A 94 -21.19 1.29 10.32
N GLU A 95 -21.56 2.55 10.56
CA GLU A 95 -22.90 3.07 10.23
C GLU A 95 -23.15 3.09 8.73
N PHE A 96 -22.16 3.56 7.97
CA PHE A 96 -22.20 3.57 6.50
C PHE A 96 -22.36 2.16 5.95
N LEU A 97 -21.55 1.21 6.40
CA LEU A 97 -21.58 -0.18 5.93
C LEU A 97 -22.91 -0.84 6.26
N THR A 98 -23.43 -0.61 7.47
CA THR A 98 -24.74 -1.14 7.89
C THR A 98 -25.82 -0.66 6.94
N THR A 99 -25.91 0.65 6.72
CA THR A 99 -26.91 1.25 5.83
C THR A 99 -26.72 0.82 4.37
N TRP A 100 -25.48 0.74 3.90
CA TRP A 100 -25.16 0.27 2.56
C TRP A 100 -25.65 -1.16 2.33
N TYR A 101 -25.47 -2.05 3.32
CA TYR A 101 -25.96 -3.43 3.25
C TYR A 101 -27.48 -3.56 3.42
N GLU A 102 -28.16 -2.59 4.02
CA GLU A 102 -29.63 -2.51 3.97
C GLU A 102 -30.13 -2.24 2.55
N PHE A 103 -29.52 -1.27 1.85
CA PHE A 103 -29.82 -1.02 0.43
C PHE A 103 -29.46 -2.19 -0.46
N HIS A 104 -28.32 -2.85 -0.21
CA HIS A 104 -27.88 -4.02 -0.97
C HIS A 104 -28.88 -5.19 -0.86
N ARG A 105 -29.44 -5.41 0.34
CA ARG A 105 -30.47 -6.43 0.58
C ARG A 105 -31.87 -6.01 0.12
N GLY A 106 -32.11 -4.71 -0.06
CA GLY A 106 -33.41 -4.14 -0.44
C GLY A 106 -34.41 -4.01 0.71
N TYR A 107 -33.98 -4.17 1.97
CA TYR A 107 -34.81 -3.97 3.14
C TYR A 107 -33.97 -3.66 4.40
N ARG A 108 -34.59 -2.95 5.35
CA ARG A 108 -34.07 -2.80 6.72
C ARG A 108 -34.97 -3.50 7.74
N ILE A 109 -34.36 -3.97 8.82
CA ILE A 109 -35.08 -4.60 9.93
C ILE A 109 -35.31 -3.53 11.00
N VAL A 110 -36.56 -3.34 11.40
CA VAL A 110 -36.96 -2.40 12.45
C VAL A 110 -37.59 -3.19 13.58
N THR A 111 -37.01 -3.08 14.78
CA THR A 111 -37.60 -3.63 15.99
C THR A 111 -38.78 -2.76 16.42
N GLN A 112 -39.95 -3.37 16.55
CA GLN A 112 -41.15 -2.72 17.04
C GLN A 112 -41.15 -2.64 18.57
N GLN A 113 -42.07 -1.84 19.13
CA GLN A 113 -42.21 -1.65 20.58
C GLN A 113 -42.56 -2.94 21.33
N ASP A 114 -43.12 -3.93 20.64
CA ASP A 114 -43.46 -5.26 21.14
C ASP A 114 -42.28 -6.26 21.06
N GLY A 115 -41.10 -5.80 20.61
CA GLY A 115 -39.92 -6.64 20.40
C GLY A 115 -39.95 -7.45 19.10
N SER A 116 -41.01 -7.36 18.29
CA SER A 116 -41.10 -8.05 17.00
C SER A 116 -40.23 -7.33 15.95
N GLU A 117 -39.60 -8.10 15.05
CA GLU A 117 -38.83 -7.56 13.95
C GLU A 117 -39.71 -7.38 12.70
N ARG A 118 -39.75 -6.17 12.15
CA ARG A 118 -40.44 -5.87 10.88
C ARG A 118 -39.45 -5.53 9.79
N ARG A 119 -39.59 -6.18 8.62
CA ARG A 119 -38.83 -5.81 7.41
C ARG A 119 -39.53 -4.67 6.70
N VAL A 120 -38.81 -3.58 6.49
CA VAL A 120 -39.27 -2.42 5.72
C VAL A 120 -38.50 -2.40 4.41
N ALA A 121 -39.20 -2.49 3.29
CA ALA A 121 -38.59 -2.46 1.96
C ALA A 121 -37.85 -1.12 1.74
N LEU A 122 -36.65 -1.20 1.17
CA LEU A 122 -35.83 -0.05 0.82
C LEU A 122 -35.56 -0.06 -0.68
N LEU A 123 -36.07 0.96 -1.36
CA LEU A 123 -35.82 1.20 -2.77
C LEU A 123 -34.99 2.46 -2.90
N GLY A 124 -33.77 2.29 -3.40
CA GLY A 124 -32.81 3.36 -3.62
C GLY A 124 -32.59 3.67 -5.11
N GLU A 125 -31.86 4.74 -5.37
CA GLU A 125 -31.39 5.06 -6.71
C GLU A 125 -30.48 3.94 -7.29
N PRO A 126 -30.40 3.78 -8.62
CA PRO A 126 -29.60 2.73 -9.23
C PRO A 126 -28.11 2.82 -8.85
N TRP A 127 -27.49 1.69 -8.49
CA TRP A 127 -26.10 1.64 -8.04
C TRP A 127 -25.07 2.21 -9.03
N ASN A 128 -25.36 2.15 -10.33
CA ASN A 128 -24.51 2.76 -11.36
C ASN A 128 -24.50 4.30 -11.35
N GLN A 129 -25.46 4.92 -10.67
CA GLN A 129 -25.58 6.37 -10.43
C GLN A 129 -25.08 6.78 -9.05
N VAL A 130 -24.88 5.83 -8.12
CA VAL A 130 -24.35 6.08 -6.78
C VAL A 130 -22.83 6.00 -6.79
N GLU A 131 -22.16 7.13 -6.61
CA GLU A 131 -20.71 7.18 -6.54
C GLU A 131 -20.15 6.34 -5.36
N PRO A 132 -18.99 5.69 -5.51
CA PRO A 132 -18.37 4.95 -4.40
C PRO A 132 -18.18 5.83 -3.16
N GLY A 133 -18.56 5.33 -1.99
CA GLY A 133 -18.46 6.07 -0.73
C GLY A 133 -19.69 6.90 -0.38
N HIS A 134 -20.71 6.93 -1.25
CA HIS A 134 -22.02 7.50 -0.97
C HIS A 134 -23.09 6.42 -0.81
N LEU A 135 -24.16 6.74 -0.11
CA LEU A 135 -25.33 5.89 0.00
C LEU A 135 -26.34 6.21 -1.12
N PRO A 136 -27.11 5.22 -1.61
CA PRO A 136 -28.24 5.48 -2.48
C PRO A 136 -29.27 6.37 -1.77
N ARG A 137 -29.81 7.35 -2.50
CA ARG A 137 -31.02 8.08 -2.07
C ARG A 137 -32.25 7.21 -2.17
N THR A 138 -33.15 7.31 -1.20
CA THR A 138 -34.46 6.65 -1.26
C THR A 138 -35.37 7.30 -2.31
N LEU A 139 -36.38 6.57 -2.81
CA LEU A 139 -37.35 7.14 -3.75
C LEU A 139 -38.08 8.38 -3.20
N ASP A 140 -38.37 8.42 -1.90
CA ASP A 140 -39.02 9.56 -1.27
C ASP A 140 -38.08 10.77 -1.19
N GLU A 141 -36.78 10.57 -0.94
CA GLU A 141 -35.77 11.64 -0.99
C GLU A 141 -35.61 12.20 -2.41
N LEU A 142 -35.61 11.34 -3.42
CA LEU A 142 -35.56 11.75 -4.83
C LEU A 142 -36.79 12.58 -5.21
N ARG A 143 -38.00 12.15 -4.80
CA ARG A 143 -39.24 12.89 -5.03
C ARG A 143 -39.27 14.22 -4.30
N ALA A 144 -38.73 14.28 -3.09
CA ALA A 144 -38.65 15.49 -2.28
C ALA A 144 -37.53 16.44 -2.71
N GLY A 145 -36.70 16.08 -3.70
CA GLY A 145 -35.59 16.90 -4.17
C GLY A 145 -34.49 17.11 -3.13
N ARG A 146 -34.38 16.24 -2.12
CA ARG A 146 -33.35 16.36 -1.09
C ARG A 146 -31.97 16.04 -1.67
N LEU A 147 -30.97 16.81 -1.24
CA LEU A 147 -29.56 16.42 -1.38
C LEU A 147 -29.30 15.20 -0.49
N ARG A 148 -28.32 14.34 -0.86
CA ARG A 148 -28.11 12.96 -0.38
C ARG A 148 -28.23 12.77 1.16
N ASN A 149 -28.59 11.54 1.57
CA ASN A 149 -29.01 11.07 2.91
C ASN A 149 -28.12 11.50 4.10
N SER A 150 -28.62 11.40 5.33
CA SER A 150 -27.98 11.86 6.58
C SER A 150 -26.59 11.27 6.86
N ALA A 151 -26.28 10.06 6.36
CA ALA A 151 -24.95 9.45 6.50
C ALA A 151 -23.89 10.02 5.51
N ASP A 152 -24.30 10.91 4.61
CA ASP A 152 -23.45 11.79 3.80
C ASP A 152 -23.37 13.22 4.39
N GLU A 153 -24.03 13.51 5.52
CA GLU A 153 -23.87 14.77 6.23
C GLU A 153 -22.46 14.90 6.82
N ARG A 154 -21.97 16.13 6.92
CA ARG A 154 -20.62 16.40 7.43
C ARG A 154 -20.49 15.87 8.86
N GLN A 155 -19.64 14.87 9.04
CA GLN A 155 -19.34 14.26 10.33
C GLN A 155 -18.21 15.06 11.00
N HIS A 156 -18.49 15.64 12.17
CA HIS A 156 -17.46 16.23 13.01
C HIS A 156 -16.90 15.15 13.92
N ILE A 157 -15.70 14.67 13.61
CA ILE A 157 -15.02 13.66 14.43
C ILE A 157 -14.21 14.39 15.49
N GLU A 158 -14.38 13.99 16.75
CA GLU A 158 -13.55 14.47 17.85
C GLU A 158 -12.09 14.05 17.57
N ILE A 159 -11.23 15.06 17.53
CA ILE A 159 -9.79 14.88 17.37
C ILE A 159 -9.24 14.97 18.79
N GLU A 160 -8.99 13.83 19.41
CA GLU A 160 -8.11 13.80 20.59
C GLU A 160 -6.77 14.37 20.12
N GLU A 161 -6.40 15.55 20.63
CA GLU A 161 -5.07 16.07 20.46
C GLU A 161 -4.13 15.07 21.13
N ASP A 162 -3.39 14.32 20.30
CA ASP A 162 -2.28 13.51 20.76
C ASP A 162 -1.25 14.48 21.33
N THR A 163 -1.45 14.83 22.60
CA THR A 163 -0.49 15.45 23.48
C THR A 163 0.58 14.41 23.72
N THR A 164 1.36 14.11 22.67
CA THR A 164 2.70 13.57 22.86
C THR A 164 3.37 14.53 23.82
N GLN A 165 3.56 14.08 25.06
CA GLN A 165 4.18 14.78 26.18
C GLN A 165 5.60 15.21 25.81
N GLY A 166 5.69 16.24 24.98
CA GLY A 166 6.80 17.17 24.96
C GLY A 166 6.34 18.42 25.72
N PRO A 167 7.25 19.15 26.39
CA PRO A 167 6.89 20.40 27.04
C PRO A 167 6.16 21.29 26.03
N SER A 168 5.09 21.96 26.47
CA SER A 168 4.35 22.86 25.60
C SER A 168 5.29 23.93 25.05
N ILE A 169 4.95 24.51 23.89
CA ILE A 169 5.77 25.60 23.33
C ILE A 169 5.85 26.75 24.34
N GLU A 170 4.79 27.00 25.10
CA GLU A 170 4.79 27.98 26.19
C GLU A 170 5.69 27.54 27.36
N GLU A 171 5.63 26.28 27.82
CA GLU A 171 6.51 25.76 28.88
C GLU A 171 8.00 25.78 28.49
N THR A 172 8.30 25.54 27.21
CA THR A 172 9.66 25.60 26.67
C THR A 172 10.14 27.05 26.60
N LEU A 173 9.23 28.00 26.31
CA LEU A 173 9.52 29.43 26.34
C LEU A 173 9.75 29.93 27.77
N ASP A 174 8.93 29.51 28.71
CA ASP A 174 9.04 29.89 30.12
C ASP A 174 10.30 29.31 30.76
N SER A 175 10.69 28.07 30.43
CA SER A 175 12.00 27.52 30.84
C SER A 175 13.16 28.31 30.27
N LEU A 176 13.10 28.69 28.97
CA LEU A 176 14.15 29.50 28.34
C LEU A 176 14.23 30.93 28.91
N LEU A 177 13.12 31.48 29.39
CA LEU A 177 13.05 32.77 30.07
C LEU A 177 13.60 32.68 31.50
N ALA A 178 13.23 31.64 32.24
CA ALA A 178 13.71 31.39 33.60
C ALA A 178 15.23 31.10 33.65
N ASP A 179 15.76 30.41 32.64
CA ASP A 179 17.20 30.15 32.48
C ASP A 179 17.98 31.42 32.13
N ALA A 180 17.34 32.43 31.52
CA ALA A 180 17.95 33.72 31.22
C ALA A 180 17.95 34.69 32.41
N GLU A 181 17.01 34.53 33.35
CA GLU A 181 16.91 35.36 34.57
C GLU A 181 17.85 34.89 35.69
N ASN A 182 18.10 33.58 35.79
CA ASN A 182 19.05 33.01 36.73
C ASN A 182 20.46 33.00 36.12
N GLY A 183 21.16 34.15 36.18
CA GLY A 183 22.50 34.33 35.61
C GLY A 183 23.59 33.38 36.15
N GLY A 184 23.59 32.12 35.71
CA GLY A 184 24.51 31.07 36.07
C GLY A 184 25.23 30.49 34.85
N GLU A 185 26.53 30.77 34.79
CA GLU A 185 27.64 30.12 34.07
C GLU A 185 27.30 29.12 32.95
N ASP A 186 27.65 29.51 31.71
CA ASP A 186 27.58 28.71 30.47
C ASP A 186 28.27 27.33 30.54
N PRO A 187 27.55 26.25 30.19
CA PRO A 187 28.14 25.14 29.46
C PRO A 187 27.37 24.93 28.16
N PHE A 188 28.08 25.05 27.03
CA PHE A 188 27.62 24.86 25.64
C PHE A 188 27.09 26.10 24.92
N SER A 189 28.07 26.91 24.52
CA SER A 189 28.07 27.71 23.30
C SER A 189 27.47 26.94 22.11
N HIS A 190 26.32 27.39 21.61
CA HIS A 190 25.98 27.35 20.19
C HIS A 190 24.97 28.44 19.80
N ASN A 191 25.50 29.46 19.10
CA ASN A 191 24.82 30.49 18.31
C ASN A 191 23.34 30.22 17.98
N ARG A 192 22.45 30.96 18.63
CA ARG A 192 21.36 31.63 17.91
C ARG A 192 21.82 33.01 17.49
N ILE A 193 21.69 33.26 16.19
CA ILE A 193 21.52 34.59 15.63
C ILE A 193 20.25 35.15 16.26
N ALA A 194 20.39 36.06 17.22
CA ALA A 194 19.32 36.96 17.62
C ALA A 194 19.31 38.12 16.61
N GLY A 195 18.30 38.13 15.74
CA GLY A 195 17.85 39.37 15.16
C GLY A 195 17.00 40.07 16.21
N ASN A 196 17.46 41.21 16.72
CA ASN A 196 16.55 42.26 17.13
C ASN A 196 16.97 43.56 16.47
N VAL A 197 15.99 44.17 15.82
CA VAL A 197 16.04 45.46 15.16
C VAL A 197 16.20 46.53 16.23
N MET A 198 17.28 47.32 16.18
CA MET A 198 17.23 48.78 16.27
C MET A 198 18.59 49.42 15.93
N GLN A 199 18.55 50.26 14.90
CA GLN A 199 19.37 51.46 14.65
C GLN A 199 20.84 51.47 15.10
N ALA A 200 21.75 51.29 14.15
CA ALA A 200 23.02 52.03 14.09
C ALA A 200 23.61 51.98 12.67
N THR A 201 23.94 53.15 12.16
CA THR A 201 24.69 53.40 10.92
C THR A 201 26.11 52.86 11.02
N GLY A 202 26.53 51.93 10.15
CA GLY A 202 27.93 51.47 10.04
C GLY A 202 28.13 50.36 9.00
N PRO A 203 29.33 50.21 8.39
CA PRO A 203 29.55 49.38 7.20
C PRO A 203 29.73 47.88 7.52
N ILE A 204 29.27 47.03 6.58
CA ILE A 204 29.19 45.56 6.67
C ILE A 204 30.52 44.90 6.26
N HIS A 205 31.11 44.08 7.14
CA HIS A 205 32.20 43.14 6.81
C HIS A 205 31.73 41.70 6.99
N THR A 206 31.87 40.86 5.95
CA THR A 206 31.48 39.45 5.92
C THR A 206 32.67 38.55 6.29
N ASP A 207 32.65 37.93 7.47
CA ASP A 207 33.68 36.97 7.85
C ASP A 207 33.33 35.55 7.35
N THR A 208 33.95 35.15 6.25
CA THR A 208 33.75 33.85 5.58
C THR A 208 34.27 32.67 6.41
N THR A 209 35.16 32.92 7.36
CA THR A 209 35.90 31.88 8.08
C THR A 209 35.04 31.16 9.13
N GLU A 210 34.13 31.87 9.79
CA GLU A 210 33.19 31.34 10.79
C GLU A 210 32.24 30.29 10.17
N ARG A 211 31.78 30.56 8.94
CA ARG A 211 30.81 29.71 8.22
C ARG A 211 31.44 28.42 7.71
N GLU A 212 32.72 28.47 7.34
CA GLU A 212 33.50 27.30 6.93
C GLU A 212 33.79 26.37 8.11
N ARG A 213 34.14 26.92 9.28
CA ARG A 213 34.36 26.13 10.52
C ARG A 213 33.12 25.36 10.95
N ARG A 214 31.93 25.98 10.90
CA ARG A 214 30.65 25.30 11.20
C ARG A 214 30.35 24.14 10.26
N ARG A 215 30.57 24.33 8.96
CA ARG A 215 30.36 23.27 7.94
C ARG A 215 31.34 22.11 8.12
N ALA A 216 32.58 22.39 8.51
CA ALA A 216 33.57 21.36 8.82
C ALA A 216 33.18 20.56 10.09
N HIS A 217 32.70 21.25 11.13
CA HIS A 217 32.23 20.62 12.36
C HIS A 217 31.02 19.69 12.14
N ASP A 218 30.01 20.13 11.39
CA ASP A 218 28.83 19.32 11.08
C ASP A 218 29.17 18.08 10.25
N ARG A 219 30.13 18.21 9.32
CA ARG A 219 30.64 17.10 8.53
C ARG A 219 31.33 16.06 9.42
N ALA A 220 32.17 16.49 10.35
CA ALA A 220 32.86 15.61 11.29
C ALA A 220 31.90 14.87 12.24
N ILE A 221 30.79 15.51 12.67
CA ILE A 221 29.76 14.84 13.47
C ILE A 221 29.05 13.75 12.66
N ARG A 222 28.67 14.03 11.41
CA ARG A 222 28.01 13.05 10.55
C ARG A 222 28.91 11.87 10.23
N GLU A 223 30.18 12.12 9.94
CA GLU A 223 31.17 11.07 9.68
C GLU A 223 31.36 10.17 10.90
N ARG A 224 31.47 10.75 12.11
CA ARG A 224 31.57 9.99 13.37
C ARG A 224 30.34 9.12 13.63
N ARG A 225 29.12 9.65 13.44
CA ARG A 225 27.88 8.87 13.59
C ARG A 225 27.76 7.75 12.56
N THR A 226 28.20 8.01 11.33
CA THR A 226 28.17 7.02 10.24
C THR A 226 29.17 5.90 10.51
N ALA A 227 30.38 6.23 11.00
CA ALA A 227 31.39 5.25 11.39
C ALA A 227 30.95 4.39 12.59
N GLU A 228 30.30 5.00 13.61
CA GLU A 228 29.79 4.25 14.76
C GLU A 228 28.63 3.32 14.37
N ASN A 229 27.70 3.79 13.53
CA ASN A 229 26.62 2.95 13.01
C ASN A 229 27.15 1.80 12.13
N PHE A 230 28.13 2.10 11.26
CA PHE A 230 28.78 1.07 10.44
C PHE A 230 29.45 0.01 11.30
N ARG A 231 30.15 0.42 12.37
CA ARG A 231 30.78 -0.49 13.33
C ARG A 231 29.78 -1.37 14.09
N ARG A 232 28.60 -0.86 14.43
CA ARG A 232 27.54 -1.66 15.08
C ARG A 232 26.90 -2.69 14.16
N VAL A 233 26.71 -2.35 12.88
CA VAL A 233 26.01 -3.22 11.92
C VAL A 233 26.94 -4.24 11.29
N PHE A 234 28.17 -3.83 10.98
CA PHE A 234 29.15 -4.61 10.21
C PHE A 234 30.45 -4.89 10.99
N GLY A 235 30.63 -4.45 12.22
CA GLY A 235 31.92 -4.63 12.93
C GLY A 235 32.98 -3.59 12.52
N SER A 236 34.16 -3.64 13.13
CA SER A 236 35.23 -2.70 12.77
C SER A 236 35.74 -2.95 11.36
N ARG A 237 36.38 -1.93 10.75
CA ARG A 237 36.90 -2.07 9.39
C ARG A 237 37.99 -3.15 9.32
N GLU A 238 38.82 -3.27 10.35
CA GLU A 238 39.84 -4.32 10.44
C GLU A 238 39.22 -5.72 10.60
N GLU A 239 38.06 -5.82 11.28
CA GLU A 239 37.32 -7.08 11.41
C GLU A 239 36.70 -7.51 10.08
N VAL A 240 36.11 -6.57 9.32
CA VAL A 240 35.49 -6.83 8.01
C VAL A 240 36.51 -7.30 6.96
N GLU A 241 37.73 -6.80 7.05
CA GLU A 241 38.83 -7.15 6.15
C GLU A 241 39.50 -8.50 6.52
N SER A 242 39.08 -9.15 7.62
CA SER A 242 39.59 -10.49 8.01
C SER A 242 38.97 -11.61 7.17
N GLU A 243 39.78 -12.63 6.85
CA GLU A 243 39.34 -13.78 6.03
C GLU A 243 38.26 -14.65 6.72
N ASP A 244 38.21 -14.60 8.06
CA ASP A 244 37.22 -15.31 8.89
C ASP A 244 36.03 -14.42 9.32
N TYR A 245 35.83 -13.29 8.64
CA TYR A 245 34.78 -12.35 9.02
C TYR A 245 33.38 -12.95 8.87
N VAL A 246 32.66 -13.02 9.99
CA VAL A 246 31.24 -13.35 10.03
C VAL A 246 30.48 -12.15 10.58
N SER A 247 29.65 -11.53 9.74
CA SER A 247 28.92 -10.34 10.16
C SER A 247 28.03 -10.61 11.38
N PRO A 248 27.86 -9.63 12.28
CA PRO A 248 26.92 -9.75 13.41
C PRO A 248 25.50 -10.12 12.95
N ILE A 249 25.09 -9.67 11.76
CA ILE A 249 23.85 -10.05 11.09
C ILE A 249 23.84 -11.54 10.72
N ASN A 250 24.92 -12.06 10.14
CA ASN A 250 25.01 -13.48 9.76
C ASN A 250 24.94 -14.39 11.01
N ARG A 251 25.58 -13.99 12.12
CA ARG A 251 25.43 -14.67 13.43
C ARG A 251 23.99 -14.69 13.94
N MET A 252 23.21 -13.62 13.73
CA MET A 252 21.78 -13.60 14.07
C MET A 252 20.97 -14.59 13.22
N PHE A 253 21.22 -14.65 11.91
CA PHE A 253 20.52 -15.58 11.02
C PHE A 253 20.90 -17.05 11.24
N GLU A 254 22.16 -17.35 11.56
CA GLU A 254 22.59 -18.70 11.94
C GLU A 254 21.97 -19.19 13.26
N ARG A 255 21.73 -18.28 14.21
CA ARG A 255 21.03 -18.60 15.46
C ARG A 255 19.56 -18.95 15.20
N ALA A 256 18.91 -18.23 14.28
CA ALA A 256 17.53 -18.54 13.86
C ALA A 256 17.44 -19.88 13.09
N ARG A 257 18.42 -20.19 12.24
CA ARG A 257 18.46 -21.48 11.50
C ARG A 257 18.62 -22.71 12.39
N ARG A 258 19.17 -22.55 13.59
CA ARG A 258 19.26 -23.63 14.60
C ARG A 258 17.91 -23.95 15.26
N TYR A 259 16.93 -23.06 15.15
CA TYR A 259 15.53 -23.32 15.53
C TYR A 259 14.71 -23.77 14.31
N ARG A 260 15.10 -24.89 13.70
CA ARG A 260 14.17 -25.64 12.84
C ARG A 260 13.48 -26.67 13.75
N PRO A 261 12.15 -26.60 13.96
CA PRO A 261 11.49 -27.67 14.69
C PRO A 261 11.77 -29.00 13.98
N PRO A 262 12.04 -30.09 14.71
CA PRO A 262 12.23 -31.39 14.09
C PRO A 262 10.99 -31.72 13.25
N PRO A 263 11.16 -32.44 12.12
CA PRO A 263 10.01 -32.96 11.40
C PRO A 263 9.13 -33.75 12.38
N PRO A 264 7.79 -33.65 12.26
CA PRO A 264 6.90 -34.42 13.12
C PRO A 264 7.27 -35.91 12.99
N ALA A 265 7.22 -36.63 14.12
CA ALA A 265 7.54 -38.05 14.14
C ALA A 265 6.66 -38.79 13.10
N PRO A 266 7.21 -39.80 12.39
CA PRO A 266 6.41 -40.60 11.48
C PRO A 266 5.22 -41.18 12.23
N LEU A 267 4.02 -41.02 11.66
CA LEU A 267 2.79 -41.52 12.24
C LEU A 267 2.86 -43.04 12.35
N HIS A 268 2.20 -43.62 13.36
CA HIS A 268 2.11 -45.07 13.51
C HIS A 268 1.48 -45.65 12.22
N PRO A 269 1.99 -46.79 11.69
CA PRO A 269 1.51 -47.37 10.44
C PRO A 269 -0.01 -47.59 10.41
N ASP A 270 -0.62 -47.85 11.56
CA ASP A 270 -2.08 -48.00 11.69
C ASP A 270 -2.84 -46.67 11.52
N VAL A 271 -2.26 -45.55 11.96
CA VAL A 271 -2.82 -44.21 11.77
C VAL A 271 -2.65 -43.77 10.32
N GLU A 272 -1.53 -44.11 9.70
CA GLU A 272 -1.28 -43.83 8.29
C GLU A 272 -2.21 -44.65 7.38
N ALA A 273 -2.47 -45.92 7.74
CA ALA A 273 -3.44 -46.78 7.08
C ALA A 273 -4.88 -46.27 7.26
N ALA A 274 -5.24 -45.79 8.45
CA ALA A 274 -6.55 -45.22 8.72
C ALA A 274 -6.81 -43.92 7.92
N ILE A 275 -5.84 -43.02 7.84
CA ILE A 275 -5.94 -41.80 7.02
C ILE A 275 -6.06 -42.16 5.53
N ARG A 276 -5.27 -43.12 5.05
CA ARG A 276 -5.34 -43.58 3.66
C ARG A 276 -6.67 -44.28 3.34
N ALA A 277 -7.25 -45.00 4.30
CA ALA A 277 -8.58 -45.59 4.18
C ALA A 277 -9.70 -44.55 4.24
N SER A 278 -9.57 -43.48 5.06
CA SER A 278 -10.52 -42.37 5.09
C SER A 278 -10.44 -41.48 3.83
N LEU A 279 -9.28 -41.43 3.16
CA LEU A 279 -9.09 -40.74 1.88
C LEU A 279 -9.37 -41.64 0.67
N ALA A 280 -9.55 -42.94 0.87
CA ALA A 280 -9.96 -43.87 -0.17
C ALA A 280 -11.44 -43.62 -0.47
N MET A 281 -11.72 -42.73 -1.41
CA MET A 281 -13.04 -42.60 -1.99
C MET A 281 -13.46 -43.96 -2.57
N PRO A 282 -14.72 -44.39 -2.39
CA PRO A 282 -15.24 -45.55 -3.11
C PRO A 282 -15.05 -45.30 -4.62
N PRO A 283 -14.76 -46.35 -5.41
CA PRO A 283 -14.67 -46.21 -6.85
C PRO A 283 -15.96 -45.53 -7.33
N PRO A 284 -15.86 -44.46 -8.14
CA PRO A 284 -17.05 -43.77 -8.62
C PRO A 284 -17.90 -44.79 -9.37
N GLU A 285 -19.13 -44.99 -8.89
CA GLU A 285 -20.15 -45.68 -9.68
C GLU A 285 -20.16 -45.00 -11.04
N ALA A 286 -20.03 -45.80 -12.11
CA ALA A 286 -19.81 -45.32 -13.47
C ALA A 286 -20.89 -44.31 -13.87
N SER A 287 -20.61 -43.02 -13.68
CA SER A 287 -21.44 -41.93 -14.13
C SER A 287 -21.43 -41.98 -15.65
N THR A 288 -22.60 -42.14 -16.24
CA THR A 288 -22.82 -42.12 -17.70
C THR A 288 -22.65 -40.73 -18.31
N ASP A 289 -22.17 -39.75 -17.55
CA ASP A 289 -21.95 -38.40 -18.02
C ASP A 289 -20.69 -38.36 -18.89
N PRO A 290 -20.77 -37.78 -20.11
CA PRO A 290 -19.60 -37.69 -20.97
C PRO A 290 -18.50 -36.92 -20.24
N LEU A 291 -17.33 -37.50 -20.08
CA LEU A 291 -16.15 -36.80 -19.54
C LEU A 291 -15.40 -36.12 -20.69
N GLY A 292 -15.35 -34.80 -20.66
CA GLY A 292 -14.58 -33.97 -21.59
C GLY A 292 -14.65 -32.48 -21.21
N LEU A 293 -13.69 -31.68 -21.66
CA LEU A 293 -13.77 -30.22 -21.56
C LEU A 293 -14.85 -29.64 -22.51
N ASP A 294 -15.38 -30.47 -23.40
CA ASP A 294 -16.30 -30.15 -24.50
C ASP A 294 -17.70 -30.72 -24.25
N VAL A 295 -18.08 -30.88 -22.98
CA VAL A 295 -19.36 -31.50 -22.59
C VAL A 295 -20.49 -30.47 -22.54
N ASP A 296 -20.14 -29.20 -22.37
CA ASP A 296 -21.07 -28.08 -22.35
C ASP A 296 -20.89 -27.21 -23.61
N ASP A 297 -22.00 -26.90 -24.28
CA ASP A 297 -22.06 -25.98 -25.43
C ASP A 297 -21.72 -24.52 -25.05
N THR A 298 -21.13 -24.29 -23.88
CA THR A 298 -20.66 -22.98 -23.42
C THR A 298 -19.31 -22.61 -24.02
N ARG A 299 -18.63 -23.55 -24.70
CA ARG A 299 -17.35 -23.30 -25.37
C ARG A 299 -17.50 -22.20 -26.42
N PRO A 300 -16.76 -21.08 -26.29
CA PRO A 300 -16.79 -20.04 -27.30
C PRO A 300 -16.33 -20.59 -28.64
N GLY A 301 -17.03 -20.22 -29.71
CA GLY A 301 -16.66 -20.60 -31.06
C GLY A 301 -15.23 -20.17 -31.43
N PRO A 302 -14.63 -20.81 -32.45
CA PRO A 302 -13.30 -20.46 -32.91
C PRO A 302 -13.24 -18.97 -33.29
N LYS A 303 -12.20 -18.29 -32.82
CA LYS A 303 -11.93 -16.90 -33.24
C LYS A 303 -11.55 -16.86 -34.70
N SER A 304 -11.88 -15.75 -35.36
CA SER A 304 -11.38 -15.50 -36.71
C SER A 304 -9.86 -15.40 -36.73
N ASP A 305 -9.23 -15.67 -37.86
CA ASP A 305 -7.76 -15.56 -38.00
C ASP A 305 -7.26 -14.14 -37.68
N GLU A 306 -8.06 -13.11 -37.97
CA GLU A 306 -7.76 -11.71 -37.65
C GLU A 306 -7.76 -11.46 -36.13
N ASP A 307 -8.71 -12.06 -35.40
CA ASP A 307 -8.79 -12.01 -33.94
C ASP A 307 -7.71 -12.86 -33.23
N MET A 308 -7.04 -13.74 -33.98
CA MET A 308 -5.92 -14.56 -33.51
C MET A 308 -4.56 -13.85 -33.67
N MET A 309 -4.47 -12.77 -34.47
CA MET A 309 -3.22 -12.02 -34.67
C MET A 309 -2.95 -11.03 -33.52
N VAL A 310 -2.17 -11.45 -32.53
CA VAL A 310 -1.71 -10.56 -31.46
C VAL A 310 -0.53 -9.72 -31.95
N LYS A 311 -0.73 -8.40 -32.03
CA LYS A 311 0.34 -7.43 -32.35
C LYS A 311 1.36 -7.36 -31.21
N LEU A 312 2.43 -8.14 -31.31
CA LEU A 312 3.55 -8.19 -30.36
C LEU A 312 4.50 -6.99 -30.54
N ASN A 313 3.97 -5.77 -30.46
CA ASN A 313 4.79 -4.56 -30.60
C ASN A 313 5.46 -4.21 -29.27
N CYS A 314 6.74 -3.83 -29.31
CA CYS A 314 7.45 -3.29 -28.17
C CYS A 314 6.72 -2.05 -27.62
N LYS A 315 6.38 -2.05 -26.33
CA LYS A 315 5.63 -0.98 -25.67
C LYS A 315 6.48 0.24 -25.27
N VAL A 316 7.73 0.29 -25.73
CA VAL A 316 8.66 1.39 -25.48
C VAL A 316 8.90 2.16 -26.76
N CYS A 317 9.40 1.50 -27.82
CA CYS A 317 9.65 2.17 -29.09
C CYS A 317 8.50 2.08 -30.10
N TYR A 318 7.52 1.19 -29.89
CA TYR A 318 6.39 0.93 -30.80
C TYR A 318 6.76 0.59 -32.26
N THR A 319 8.04 0.35 -32.53
CA THR A 319 8.59 0.19 -33.88
C THR A 319 9.05 -1.24 -34.15
N GLN A 320 9.50 -1.94 -33.10
CA GLN A 320 10.05 -3.30 -33.18
C GLN A 320 9.13 -4.29 -32.49
N LEU A 321 9.28 -5.58 -32.80
CA LEU A 321 8.59 -6.65 -32.09
C LEU A 321 9.12 -6.80 -30.66
N ALA A 322 8.23 -7.11 -29.72
CA ALA A 322 8.59 -7.48 -28.37
C ALA A 322 9.14 -8.91 -28.39
N ASP A 323 10.44 -9.03 -28.13
CA ASP A 323 11.20 -10.28 -28.17
C ASP A 323 11.88 -10.58 -26.82
N THR A 324 11.77 -9.71 -25.81
CA THR A 324 12.39 -9.94 -24.49
C THR A 324 11.35 -10.20 -23.40
N VAL A 325 11.47 -11.35 -22.73
CA VAL A 325 10.64 -11.73 -21.58
C VAL A 325 11.36 -11.48 -20.25
N PHE A 326 10.63 -10.94 -19.28
CA PHE A 326 11.14 -10.71 -17.92
C PHE A 326 10.64 -11.79 -16.94
N LEU A 327 11.56 -12.44 -16.22
CA LEU A 327 11.26 -13.42 -15.18
C LEU A 327 11.42 -12.83 -13.76
N PRO A 328 10.57 -13.22 -12.80
CA PRO A 328 9.59 -14.31 -12.84
C PRO A 328 8.20 -13.94 -13.38
N CYS A 329 7.99 -12.69 -13.81
CA CYS A 329 6.64 -12.23 -14.16
C CYS A 329 6.11 -12.69 -15.52
N GLY A 330 6.97 -13.16 -16.44
CA GLY A 330 6.57 -13.68 -17.75
C GLY A 330 6.16 -12.62 -18.79
N HIS A 331 6.30 -11.33 -18.50
CA HIS A 331 5.86 -10.28 -19.42
C HIS A 331 6.83 -10.09 -20.60
N LEU A 332 6.29 -10.23 -21.82
CA LEU A 332 6.94 -9.98 -23.11
C LEU A 332 6.46 -8.62 -23.65
N ILE A 333 7.21 -7.55 -23.36
CA ILE A 333 6.75 -6.17 -23.63
C ILE A 333 7.79 -5.27 -24.31
N MET A 334 9.05 -5.72 -24.42
CA MET A 334 10.15 -4.91 -24.93
C MET A 334 10.91 -5.66 -26.02
N CYS A 335 11.42 -4.91 -27.01
CA CYS A 335 12.44 -5.44 -27.91
C CYS A 335 13.80 -5.50 -27.21
N LYS A 336 14.75 -6.25 -27.76
CA LYS A 336 16.08 -6.47 -27.22
C LYS A 336 16.79 -5.15 -26.90
N TRP A 337 16.78 -4.21 -27.84
CA TRP A 337 17.47 -2.93 -27.65
C TRP A 337 16.89 -2.13 -26.48
N CYS A 338 15.56 -1.96 -26.43
CA CYS A 338 14.92 -1.24 -25.33
C CYS A 338 15.14 -1.96 -23.99
N SER A 339 15.07 -3.30 -23.99
CA SER A 339 15.32 -4.14 -22.82
C SER A 339 16.75 -3.97 -22.28
N ASP A 340 17.75 -3.86 -23.15
CA ASP A 340 19.15 -3.66 -22.77
C ASP A 340 19.37 -2.26 -22.14
N GLN A 341 18.64 -1.23 -22.59
CA GLN A 341 18.66 0.10 -21.97
C GLN A 341 17.98 0.12 -20.59
N HIS A 342 16.81 -0.51 -20.47
CA HIS A 342 16.04 -0.53 -19.22
C HIS A 342 16.67 -1.43 -18.16
N CYS A 343 17.09 -2.62 -18.59
CA CYS A 343 17.57 -3.70 -17.75
C CYS A 343 18.93 -4.20 -18.26
N PRO A 344 20.00 -3.39 -18.11
CA PRO A 344 21.34 -3.81 -18.50
C PRO A 344 21.74 -5.07 -17.73
N THR A 345 22.49 -5.96 -18.38
CA THR A 345 22.87 -7.25 -17.81
C THR A 345 24.31 -7.22 -17.28
N LEU A 346 24.67 -8.23 -16.49
CA LEU A 346 26.06 -8.47 -16.12
C LEU A 346 26.89 -8.83 -17.37
N GLU A 347 28.18 -8.51 -17.35
CA GLU A 347 29.10 -8.78 -18.45
C GLU A 347 29.30 -10.28 -18.68
N HIS A 348 29.35 -11.07 -17.60
CA HIS A 348 29.53 -12.52 -17.65
C HIS A 348 28.21 -13.32 -17.74
N ASP A 349 27.05 -12.69 -17.47
CA ASP A 349 25.75 -13.34 -17.51
C ASP A 349 24.68 -12.40 -18.12
N HIS A 350 24.45 -12.57 -19.41
CA HIS A 350 23.46 -11.81 -20.19
C HIS A 350 22.00 -12.13 -19.85
N THR A 351 21.75 -13.08 -18.95
CA THR A 351 20.39 -13.34 -18.45
C THR A 351 20.07 -12.53 -17.20
N ARG A 352 21.09 -12.11 -16.45
CA ARG A 352 20.92 -11.45 -15.15
C ARG A 352 21.09 -9.94 -15.23
N PRO A 353 20.17 -9.15 -14.65
CA PRO A 353 20.34 -7.70 -14.54
C PRO A 353 21.58 -7.31 -13.73
N SER A 354 22.34 -6.31 -14.18
CA SER A 354 23.49 -5.76 -13.43
C SER A 354 23.07 -4.88 -12.26
N LYS A 355 21.84 -4.35 -12.31
CA LYS A 355 21.23 -3.55 -11.25
C LYS A 355 19.82 -4.04 -10.96
N SER A 356 19.36 -3.78 -9.73
CA SER A 356 17.97 -4.03 -9.34
C SER A 356 17.02 -3.27 -10.29
N THR A 357 16.30 -4.03 -11.10
CA THR A 357 15.40 -3.51 -12.14
C THR A 357 14.03 -4.16 -11.98
N THR A 358 12.97 -3.43 -12.32
CA THR A 358 11.59 -3.91 -12.24
C THR A 358 10.97 -4.03 -13.63
N CYS A 359 10.04 -4.95 -13.80
CA CYS A 359 9.27 -5.09 -15.03
C CYS A 359 8.40 -3.83 -15.25
N PRO A 360 8.45 -3.16 -16.41
CA PRO A 360 7.63 -1.96 -16.67
C PRO A 360 6.11 -2.19 -16.58
N LEU A 361 5.64 -3.42 -16.84
CA LEU A 361 4.21 -3.74 -16.81
C LEU A 361 3.69 -3.98 -15.40
N CYS A 362 4.34 -4.86 -14.63
CA CYS A 362 3.83 -5.30 -13.33
C CYS A 362 4.69 -4.91 -12.13
N ARG A 363 5.80 -4.19 -12.35
CA ARG A 363 6.73 -3.69 -11.33
C ARG A 363 7.39 -4.73 -10.44
N LYS A 364 7.20 -6.03 -10.71
CA LYS A 364 7.92 -7.12 -10.04
C LYS A 364 9.41 -7.01 -10.34
N SER A 365 10.26 -7.35 -9.38
CA SER A 365 11.71 -7.39 -9.58
C SER A 365 12.09 -8.40 -10.64
N VAL A 366 12.89 -7.95 -11.61
CA VAL A 366 13.42 -8.80 -12.67
C VAL A 366 14.61 -9.56 -12.11
N LYS A 367 14.51 -10.89 -12.08
CA LYS A 367 15.63 -11.76 -11.69
C LYS A 367 16.44 -12.18 -12.90
N GLN A 368 15.74 -12.46 -14.01
CA GLN A 368 16.33 -12.85 -15.27
C GLN A 368 15.55 -12.27 -16.44
N LYS A 369 16.19 -12.12 -17.59
CA LYS A 369 15.55 -11.80 -18.85
C LYS A 369 16.06 -12.73 -19.95
N TYR A 370 15.18 -13.08 -20.89
CA TYR A 370 15.49 -13.95 -22.02
C TYR A 370 14.96 -13.36 -23.31
N ASN A 371 15.70 -13.55 -24.39
CA ASN A 371 15.24 -13.20 -25.74
C ASN A 371 14.51 -14.40 -26.34
N VAL A 372 13.26 -14.20 -26.72
CA VAL A 372 12.41 -15.14 -27.42
C VAL A 372 12.64 -14.95 -28.91
N LYS A 373 13.13 -16.00 -29.58
CA LYS A 373 13.21 -16.01 -31.03
C LYS A 373 11.83 -16.36 -31.57
N LEU A 374 11.17 -15.39 -32.18
CA LEU A 374 9.96 -15.61 -32.97
C LEU A 374 10.44 -16.12 -34.34
N ALA A 375 10.21 -17.41 -34.63
CA ALA A 375 10.58 -18.06 -35.88
C ALA A 375 9.55 -17.79 -36.97
#